data_AF-A0A945TVD7-F1
#
_entry.id   AF-A0A945TVD7-F1
#
_cell.length_a   1.000
_cell.length_b   1.000
_cell.length_c   1.000
_cell.angle_alpha   90.00
_cell.angle_beta   90.00
_cell.angle_gamma   90.00
#
_symmetry.space_group_name_H-M   'P 1'
#
loop_
_entity.id
_entity.type
_entity.pdbx_description
1 polymer ?
#
loop_
_entity_poly.entity_id
_entity_poly.type
_entity_poly.pdbx_seq_one_letter_code
_entity_poly.pdbx_strand_id
1 'polypeptide(L)'
;MSANNGNDVEKRLWAVADQLWANSGLRPADFSAPVLGLIFLRYAEKRFAEVEARIGPVGSGDRRKISKADYQAEGVIFLPPEARFSHLQSLPEGENIGRAINEAMQAIEAENADLSGVLPNTYTQIENSILVELIKLLGPVEVDGDVFGKVYEFFLGNFAMKEGQKGGVFYTPTSIVRLIVEIIEPYHGRIYDPACGSAGMFVQSGEFVKAHAGRADDLSVFGIEKDATTVKLAKMNLAVHGCTHS
;
A
#
# COMPACT_ATOMS: atom_id res chain seq x y z
N MET A 1 -13.46 -17.91 -21.31
CA MET A 1 -13.47 -16.43 -21.36
C MET A 1 -13.67 -15.92 -19.94
N SER A 2 -12.59 -15.65 -19.22
CA SER A 2 -12.64 -15.14 -17.84
C SER A 2 -11.44 -14.21 -17.64
N ALA A 3 -11.54 -13.00 -18.17
CA ALA A 3 -10.52 -11.96 -18.03
C ALA A 3 -11.23 -10.60 -18.08
N ASN A 4 -11.82 -10.18 -16.94
CA ASN A 4 -12.25 -8.79 -16.74
C ASN A 4 -12.56 -8.39 -15.28
N ASN A 5 -12.55 -9.30 -14.30
CA ASN A 5 -13.01 -8.97 -12.95
C ASN A 5 -12.13 -7.96 -12.16
N GLY A 6 -10.82 -7.85 -12.45
CA GLY A 6 -9.93 -6.96 -11.68
C GLY A 6 -10.20 -5.46 -11.90
N ASN A 7 -10.29 -5.04 -13.16
CA ASN A 7 -10.56 -3.64 -13.55
C ASN A 7 -11.91 -3.12 -13.03
N ASP A 8 -12.89 -4.00 -12.82
CA ASP A 8 -14.21 -3.61 -12.33
C ASP A 8 -14.21 -3.36 -10.81
N VAL A 9 -13.36 -4.07 -10.05
CA VAL A 9 -13.23 -3.86 -8.60
C VAL A 9 -12.60 -2.50 -8.31
N GLU A 10 -11.48 -2.19 -8.96
CA GLU A 10 -10.73 -0.93 -8.79
C GLU A 10 -11.63 0.28 -9.08
N LYS A 11 -12.34 0.26 -10.22
CA LYS A 11 -13.28 1.31 -10.61
C LYS A 11 -14.45 1.45 -9.65
N ARG A 12 -15.01 0.34 -9.17
CA ARG A 12 -16.13 0.35 -8.22
C ARG A 12 -15.69 0.93 -6.88
N LEU A 13 -14.56 0.48 -6.33
CA LEU A 13 -14.00 1.01 -5.09
C LEU A 13 -13.71 2.51 -5.22
N TRP A 14 -13.09 2.91 -6.33
CA TRP A 14 -12.81 4.32 -6.61
C TRP A 14 -14.08 5.14 -6.71
N ALA A 15 -15.11 4.67 -7.41
CA ALA A 15 -16.37 5.42 -7.57
C ALA A 15 -17.02 5.73 -6.21
N VAL A 16 -17.01 4.78 -5.28
CA VAL A 16 -17.52 5.01 -3.92
C VAL A 16 -16.62 5.98 -3.16
N ALA A 17 -15.30 5.76 -3.16
CA ALA A 17 -14.35 6.65 -2.48
C ALA A 17 -14.41 8.09 -3.02
N ASP A 18 -14.60 8.28 -4.32
CA ASP A 18 -14.71 9.58 -4.97
C ASP A 18 -15.99 10.31 -4.56
N GLN A 19 -17.10 9.57 -4.40
CA GLN A 19 -18.35 10.14 -3.87
C GLN A 19 -18.18 10.58 -2.42
N LEU A 20 -17.53 9.76 -1.58
CA LEU A 20 -17.21 10.14 -0.20
C LEU A 20 -16.35 11.39 -0.14
N TRP A 21 -15.34 11.47 -1.01
CA TRP A 21 -14.48 12.64 -1.10
C TRP A 21 -15.26 13.89 -1.51
N ALA A 22 -16.06 13.82 -2.58
CA ALA A 22 -16.84 14.95 -3.08
C ALA A 22 -17.78 15.53 -2.02
N ASN A 23 -18.30 14.69 -1.14
CA ASN A 23 -19.20 15.09 -0.06
C ASN A 23 -18.49 15.54 1.23
N SER A 24 -17.18 15.32 1.34
CA SER A 24 -16.40 15.62 2.56
C SER A 24 -15.93 17.08 2.65
N GLY A 25 -15.81 17.79 1.52
CA GLY A 25 -15.20 19.12 1.46
C GLY A 25 -13.69 19.16 1.72
N LEU A 26 -13.03 17.99 1.83
CA LEU A 26 -11.59 17.88 2.11
C LEU A 26 -10.73 18.27 0.91
N ARG A 27 -9.55 18.81 1.17
CA ARG A 27 -8.53 19.03 0.12
C ARG A 27 -8.03 17.67 -0.40
N PRO A 28 -7.54 17.59 -1.65
CA PRO A 28 -7.05 16.33 -2.22
C PRO A 28 -6.09 15.56 -1.31
N ALA A 29 -5.04 16.22 -0.82
CA ALA A 29 -4.04 15.60 0.06
C ALA A 29 -4.61 15.14 1.42
N ASP A 30 -5.64 15.81 1.94
CA ASP A 30 -6.25 15.47 3.22
C ASP A 30 -7.15 14.21 3.10
N PHE A 31 -7.52 13.83 1.89
CA PHE A 31 -8.30 12.62 1.62
C PHE A 31 -7.46 11.50 0.99
N SER A 32 -6.57 11.83 0.04
CA SER A 32 -5.78 10.86 -0.73
C SER A 32 -4.83 10.06 0.17
N ALA A 33 -4.08 10.73 1.04
CA ALA A 33 -3.14 10.06 1.93
C ALA A 33 -3.86 9.11 2.93
N PRO A 34 -4.92 9.52 3.65
CA PRO A 34 -5.68 8.62 4.52
C PRO A 34 -6.29 7.41 3.80
N VAL A 35 -6.86 7.59 2.60
CA VAL A 35 -7.43 6.48 1.82
C VAL A 35 -6.35 5.50 1.37
N LEU A 36 -5.23 6.00 0.83
CA LEU A 36 -4.10 5.15 0.45
C LEU A 36 -3.52 4.40 1.66
N GLY A 37 -3.46 5.04 2.82
CA GLY A 37 -3.05 4.39 4.07
C GLY A 37 -3.99 3.26 4.51
N LEU A 38 -5.31 3.41 4.33
CA LEU A 38 -6.27 2.34 4.64
C LEU A 38 -6.18 1.17 3.64
N ILE A 39 -5.96 1.46 2.36
CA ILE A 39 -5.72 0.42 1.35
C ILE A 39 -4.43 -0.34 1.68
N PHE A 40 -3.37 0.39 2.01
CA PHE A 40 -2.11 -0.19 2.49
C PHE A 40 -2.33 -1.10 3.70
N LEU A 41 -3.08 -0.64 4.70
CA LEU A 41 -3.34 -1.40 5.92
C LEU A 41 -4.12 -2.69 5.65
N ARG A 42 -5.17 -2.61 4.83
CA ARG A 42 -5.97 -3.77 4.43
C ARG A 42 -5.12 -4.83 3.73
N TYR A 43 -4.21 -4.38 2.86
CA TYR A 43 -3.28 -5.24 2.15
C TYR A 43 -2.24 -5.86 3.09
N ALA A 44 -1.65 -5.05 3.97
CA ALA A 44 -0.67 -5.50 4.94
C ALA A 44 -1.24 -6.62 5.84
N GLU A 45 -2.49 -6.48 6.32
CA GLU A 45 -3.14 -7.53 7.09
C GLU A 45 -3.30 -8.82 6.29
N LYS A 46 -3.71 -8.73 5.02
CA LYS A 46 -3.90 -9.91 4.16
C LYS A 46 -2.59 -10.70 4.01
N ARG A 47 -1.48 -10.01 3.68
CA ARG A 47 -0.17 -10.65 3.55
C ARG A 47 0.36 -11.17 4.88
N PHE A 48 0.17 -10.42 5.95
CA PHE A 48 0.55 -10.84 7.29
C PHE A 48 -0.16 -12.15 7.67
N ALA A 49 -1.46 -12.25 7.40
CA ALA A 49 -2.25 -13.45 7.67
C ALA A 49 -1.81 -14.66 6.82
N GLU A 50 -1.45 -14.45 5.56
CA GLU A 50 -0.93 -15.51 4.68
C GLU A 50 0.42 -16.05 5.15
N VAL A 51 1.31 -15.17 5.62
CA VAL A 51 2.58 -15.58 6.23
C VAL A 51 2.34 -16.27 7.58
N GLU A 52 1.47 -15.70 8.45
CA GLU A 52 1.12 -16.29 9.74
C GLU A 52 0.54 -17.71 9.60
N ALA A 53 -0.29 -17.94 8.58
CA ALA A 53 -0.83 -19.28 8.31
C ALA A 53 0.24 -20.30 7.90
N ARG A 54 1.36 -19.84 7.31
CA ARG A 54 2.47 -20.69 6.86
C ARG A 54 3.51 -20.93 7.95
N ILE A 55 3.90 -19.89 8.70
CA ILE A 55 5.00 -19.97 9.67
C ILE A 55 4.52 -20.12 11.13
N GLY A 56 3.24 -19.80 11.39
CA GLY A 56 2.63 -19.76 12.72
C GLY A 56 2.72 -18.38 13.39
N PRO A 57 1.91 -18.13 14.44
CA PRO A 57 1.91 -16.85 15.15
C PRO A 57 3.20 -16.63 15.96
N VAL A 58 3.51 -15.37 16.29
CA VAL A 58 4.65 -15.03 17.18
C VAL A 58 4.56 -15.82 18.49
N GLY A 59 5.69 -16.40 18.91
CA GLY A 59 5.76 -17.25 20.11
C GLY A 59 5.30 -18.70 19.90
N SER A 60 4.79 -19.05 18.72
CA SER A 60 4.60 -20.45 18.32
C SER A 60 5.93 -21.13 17.97
N GLY A 61 5.90 -22.44 17.80
CA GLY A 61 7.08 -23.27 17.52
C GLY A 61 7.65 -23.98 18.75
N ASP A 62 8.07 -25.24 18.57
CA ASP A 62 8.57 -26.11 19.65
C ASP A 62 10.02 -25.79 20.04
N ARG A 63 10.94 -25.82 19.06
CA ARG A 63 12.40 -25.67 19.31
C ARG A 63 12.90 -24.23 19.16
N ARG A 64 12.40 -23.51 18.16
CA ARG A 64 12.67 -22.09 17.92
C ARG A 64 11.32 -21.38 17.93
N LYS A 65 11.24 -20.31 18.71
CA LYS A 65 10.06 -19.46 18.76
C LYS A 65 10.03 -18.56 17.54
N ILE A 66 8.87 -18.47 16.89
CA ILE A 66 8.63 -17.51 15.81
C ILE A 66 8.69 -16.10 16.39
N SER A 67 9.43 -15.23 15.73
CA SER A 67 9.69 -13.85 16.09
C SER A 67 9.22 -12.92 14.96
N LYS A 68 9.14 -11.62 15.23
CA LYS A 68 8.82 -10.63 14.19
C LYS A 68 9.80 -10.65 13.00
N ALA A 69 11.07 -10.99 13.26
CA ALA A 69 12.09 -11.06 12.21
C ALA A 69 11.80 -12.17 11.20
N ASP A 70 11.11 -13.24 11.61
CA ASP A 70 10.71 -14.32 10.70
C ASP A 70 9.63 -13.86 9.71
N TYR A 71 8.73 -12.97 10.13
CA TYR A 71 7.76 -12.33 9.23
C TYR A 71 8.45 -11.36 8.26
N GLN A 72 9.38 -10.54 8.77
CA GLN A 72 10.12 -9.57 7.95
C GLN A 72 11.02 -10.27 6.91
N ALA A 73 11.56 -11.44 7.24
CA ALA A 73 12.32 -12.28 6.31
C ALA A 73 11.45 -12.83 5.16
N GLU A 74 10.13 -12.95 5.36
CA GLU A 74 9.17 -13.34 4.32
C GLU A 74 8.66 -12.12 3.52
N GLY A 75 9.28 -10.95 3.70
CA GLY A 75 8.95 -9.74 2.94
C GLY A 75 7.61 -9.11 3.34
N VAL A 76 7.13 -9.36 4.56
CA VAL A 76 5.91 -8.73 5.09
C VAL A 76 6.22 -7.87 6.32
N ILE A 77 5.52 -6.75 6.43
CA ILE A 77 5.62 -5.89 7.61
C ILE A 77 5.00 -6.60 8.81
N PHE A 78 5.52 -6.36 10.00
CA PHE A 78 4.92 -6.89 11.21
C PHE A 78 3.70 -6.07 11.61
N LEU A 79 2.57 -6.74 11.88
CA LEU A 79 1.30 -6.08 12.20
C LEU A 79 0.83 -6.47 13.62
N PRO A 80 0.95 -5.57 14.61
CA PRO A 80 0.47 -5.86 15.96
C PRO A 80 -1.07 -5.98 16.00
N PRO A 81 -1.65 -6.72 16.95
CA PRO A 81 -3.09 -7.00 16.99
C PRO A 81 -3.99 -5.77 16.90
N GLU A 82 -3.64 -4.69 17.60
CA GLU A 82 -4.34 -3.41 17.61
C GLU A 82 -4.27 -2.66 16.28
N ALA A 83 -3.28 -2.97 15.44
CA ALA A 83 -3.14 -2.37 14.11
C ALA A 83 -3.79 -3.19 13.00
N ARG A 84 -4.39 -4.35 13.32
CA ARG A 84 -5.04 -5.20 12.32
C ARG A 84 -6.29 -4.51 11.77
N PHE A 85 -6.47 -4.53 10.44
CA PHE A 85 -7.65 -3.92 9.82
C PHE A 85 -8.95 -4.58 10.31
N SER A 86 -8.95 -5.89 10.55
CA SER A 86 -10.06 -6.60 11.21
C SER A 86 -10.39 -6.08 12.61
N HIS A 87 -9.39 -5.66 13.40
CA HIS A 87 -9.63 -5.04 14.70
C HIS A 87 -10.37 -3.72 14.55
N LEU A 88 -9.89 -2.83 13.66
CA LEU A 88 -10.52 -1.55 13.38
C LEU A 88 -11.96 -1.71 12.86
N GLN A 89 -12.21 -2.74 12.05
CA GLN A 89 -13.54 -3.07 11.54
C GLN A 89 -14.50 -3.56 12.64
N SER A 90 -13.96 -4.14 13.72
CA SER A 90 -14.76 -4.65 14.85
C SER A 90 -15.09 -3.61 15.91
N LEU A 91 -14.54 -2.39 15.80
CA LEU A 91 -14.76 -1.33 16.78
C LEU A 91 -16.24 -0.89 16.82
N PRO A 92 -16.80 -0.58 18.01
CA PRO A 92 -18.16 -0.08 18.14
C PRO A 92 -18.38 1.24 17.38
N GLU A 93 -19.60 1.47 16.86
CA GLU A 93 -19.94 2.67 16.07
C GLU A 93 -19.75 4.00 16.83
N GLY A 94 -19.72 3.97 18.18
CA GLY A 94 -19.49 5.14 19.04
C GLY A 94 -18.02 5.45 19.33
N GLU A 95 -17.08 4.62 18.89
CA GLU A 95 -15.65 4.88 19.07
C GLU A 95 -15.12 5.94 18.08
N ASN A 96 -14.05 6.61 18.51
CA ASN A 96 -13.32 7.52 17.65
C ASN A 96 -12.40 6.72 16.71
N ILE A 97 -12.94 6.35 15.54
CA ILE A 97 -12.23 5.55 14.54
C ILE A 97 -10.99 6.29 14.04
N GLY A 98 -11.05 7.61 13.89
CA GLY A 98 -9.90 8.41 13.48
C GLY A 98 -8.71 8.28 14.44
N ARG A 99 -8.97 8.27 15.75
CA ARG A 99 -7.94 8.03 16.77
C ARG A 99 -7.41 6.60 16.72
N ALA A 100 -8.30 5.62 16.62
CA ALA A 100 -7.90 4.20 16.56
C ALA A 100 -7.01 3.91 15.33
N ILE A 101 -7.34 4.47 14.16
CA ILE A 101 -6.50 4.32 12.96
C ILE A 101 -5.14 5.01 13.18
N ASN A 102 -5.10 6.22 13.75
CA ASN A 102 -3.85 6.90 14.05
C ASN A 102 -2.94 6.07 14.97
N GLU A 103 -3.51 5.48 16.03
CA GLU A 103 -2.81 4.61 16.97
C GLU A 103 -2.31 3.32 16.28
N ALA A 104 -3.13 2.72 15.40
CA ALA A 104 -2.74 1.58 14.58
C ALA A 104 -1.55 1.90 13.67
N MET A 105 -1.57 3.04 12.96
CA MET A 105 -0.45 3.45 12.09
C MET A 105 0.83 3.66 12.90
N GLN A 106 0.74 4.31 14.08
CA GLN A 106 1.90 4.49 14.96
C GLN A 106 2.47 3.16 15.46
N ALA A 107 1.62 2.20 15.82
CA ALA A 107 2.05 0.88 16.24
C ALA A 107 2.78 0.11 15.12
N ILE A 108 2.34 0.28 13.86
CA ILE A 108 3.04 -0.29 12.70
C ILE A 108 4.42 0.35 12.52
N GLU A 109 4.52 1.68 12.59
CA GLU A 109 5.80 2.37 12.45
C GLU A 109 6.80 1.98 13.55
N ALA A 110 6.32 1.73 14.77
CA ALA A 110 7.16 1.31 15.89
C ALA A 110 7.79 -0.09 15.67
N GLU A 111 7.08 -0.98 14.97
CA GLU A 111 7.55 -2.34 14.70
C GLU A 111 8.33 -2.47 13.39
N ASN A 112 8.23 -1.49 12.48
CA ASN A 112 8.77 -1.53 11.14
C ASN A 112 9.59 -0.26 10.83
N ALA A 113 10.91 -0.34 11.02
CA ALA A 113 11.82 0.79 10.89
C ALA A 113 11.74 1.52 9.53
N ASP A 114 11.54 0.78 8.44
CA ASP A 114 11.47 1.34 7.08
C ASP A 114 10.25 2.25 6.86
N LEU A 115 9.22 2.07 7.69
CA LEU A 115 7.97 2.83 7.67
C LEU A 115 7.95 3.99 8.68
N SER A 116 9.03 4.25 9.41
CA SER A 116 9.06 5.34 10.40
C SER A 116 8.73 6.70 9.75
N GLY A 117 7.67 7.36 10.24
CA GLY A 117 7.17 8.63 9.73
C GLY A 117 6.53 8.59 8.34
N VAL A 118 6.28 7.40 7.80
CA VAL A 118 5.74 7.17 6.44
C VAL A 118 4.23 7.15 6.44
N LEU A 119 3.60 6.53 7.44
CA LEU A 119 2.16 6.28 7.44
C LEU A 119 1.39 7.57 7.79
N PRO A 120 0.21 7.78 7.20
CA PRO A 120 -0.62 8.94 7.49
C PRO A 120 -1.14 8.89 8.94
N ASN A 121 -1.25 10.05 9.59
CA ASN A 121 -1.72 10.18 10.98
C ASN A 121 -2.74 11.32 11.16
N THR A 122 -3.40 11.73 10.08
CA THR A 122 -4.37 12.83 10.05
C THR A 122 -5.81 12.32 10.06
N TYR A 123 -6.06 11.06 10.44
CA TYR A 123 -7.39 10.46 10.37
C TYR A 123 -8.43 11.17 11.26
N THR A 124 -8.01 11.81 12.36
CA THR A 124 -8.89 12.61 13.21
C THR A 124 -9.43 13.89 12.56
N GLN A 125 -8.94 14.26 11.37
CA GLN A 125 -9.43 15.39 10.58
C GLN A 125 -10.58 14.99 9.64
N ILE A 126 -10.85 13.69 9.51
CA ILE A 126 -11.92 13.14 8.69
C ILE A 126 -13.11 12.79 9.59
N GLU A 127 -14.31 13.10 9.12
CA GLU A 127 -15.55 12.74 9.80
C GLU A 127 -15.63 11.22 10.05
N ASN A 128 -16.03 10.84 11.26
CA ASN A 128 -16.04 9.44 11.70
C ASN A 128 -16.89 8.55 10.77
N SER A 129 -18.01 9.09 10.26
CA SER A 129 -18.90 8.38 9.32
C SER A 129 -18.19 8.01 8.01
N ILE A 130 -17.37 8.92 7.47
CA ILE A 130 -16.60 8.68 6.24
C ILE A 130 -15.57 7.57 6.47
N LEU A 131 -14.88 7.59 7.61
CA LEU A 131 -13.91 6.55 7.95
C LEU A 131 -14.56 5.17 8.09
N VAL A 132 -15.72 5.11 8.76
CA VAL A 132 -16.51 3.88 8.88
C VAL A 132 -16.93 3.35 7.51
N GLU A 133 -17.39 4.22 6.60
CA GLU A 133 -17.76 3.84 5.24
C GLU A 133 -16.56 3.36 4.42
N LEU A 134 -15.39 3.99 4.55
CA LEU A 134 -14.15 3.55 3.91
C LEU A 134 -13.69 2.17 4.42
N ILE A 135 -13.76 1.93 5.73
CA ILE A 135 -13.43 0.62 6.31
C ILE A 135 -14.40 -0.44 5.79
N LYS A 136 -15.71 -0.16 5.79
CA LYS A 136 -16.75 -1.06 5.26
C LYS A 136 -16.56 -1.33 3.77
N LEU A 137 -16.12 -0.34 2.99
CA LEU A 137 -15.84 -0.47 1.56
C LEU A 137 -14.65 -1.41 1.29
N LEU A 138 -13.58 -1.31 2.09
CA LEU A 138 -12.34 -2.07 1.89
C LEU A 138 -12.35 -3.47 2.55
N GLY A 139 -13.19 -3.71 3.55
CA GLY A 139 -13.26 -4.99 4.25
C GLY A 139 -13.52 -6.21 3.33
N PRO A 140 -14.59 -6.21 2.50
CA PRO A 140 -14.95 -7.33 1.63
C PRO A 140 -14.00 -7.59 0.47
N VAL A 141 -12.94 -6.81 0.33
CA VAL A 141 -11.94 -6.98 -0.73
C VAL A 141 -11.11 -8.23 -0.39
N GLU A 142 -11.67 -9.40 -0.71
CA GLU A 142 -10.98 -10.68 -0.73
C GLU A 142 -10.42 -10.89 -2.13
N VAL A 143 -9.20 -10.42 -2.34
CA VAL A 143 -8.58 -10.59 -3.63
C VAL A 143 -7.12 -10.97 -3.44
N ASP A 144 -6.64 -11.85 -4.31
CA ASP A 144 -5.25 -12.26 -4.37
C ASP A 144 -4.32 -11.04 -4.35
N GLY A 145 -3.11 -11.21 -3.80
CA GLY A 145 -2.17 -10.11 -3.57
C GLY A 145 -1.92 -9.20 -4.79
N ASP A 146 -1.99 -9.77 -5.99
CA ASP A 146 -1.82 -9.05 -7.26
C ASP A 146 -2.93 -8.03 -7.55
N VAL A 147 -4.15 -8.22 -7.05
CA VAL A 147 -5.25 -7.28 -7.28
C VAL A 147 -5.18 -6.09 -6.34
N PHE A 148 -4.71 -6.28 -5.11
CA PHE A 148 -4.52 -5.15 -4.20
C PHE A 148 -3.43 -4.19 -4.66
N GLY A 149 -2.32 -4.70 -5.22
CA GLY A 149 -1.31 -3.86 -5.86
C GLY A 149 -1.93 -2.97 -6.94
N LYS A 150 -2.77 -3.54 -7.80
CA LYS A 150 -3.49 -2.81 -8.85
C LYS A 150 -4.50 -1.80 -8.29
N VAL A 151 -5.24 -2.14 -7.23
CA VAL A 151 -6.13 -1.18 -6.54
C VAL A 151 -5.33 0.00 -5.99
N TYR A 152 -4.19 -0.27 -5.35
CA TYR A 152 -3.33 0.79 -4.82
C TYR A 152 -2.78 1.69 -5.94
N GLU A 153 -2.23 1.11 -7.02
CA GLU A 153 -1.75 1.85 -8.19
C GLU A 153 -2.89 2.63 -8.89
N PHE A 154 -4.08 2.06 -8.98
CA PHE A 154 -5.26 2.71 -9.57
C PHE A 154 -5.67 3.94 -8.76
N PHE A 155 -5.78 3.82 -7.44
CA PHE A 155 -6.11 4.95 -6.57
C PHE A 155 -5.02 6.03 -6.63
N LEU A 156 -3.75 5.63 -6.56
CA LEU A 156 -2.59 6.51 -6.67
C LEU A 156 -2.61 7.32 -7.98
N GLY A 157 -2.84 6.64 -9.12
CA GLY A 157 -2.94 7.28 -10.43
C GLY A 157 -4.14 8.23 -10.54
N ASN A 158 -5.31 7.85 -10.01
CA ASN A 158 -6.50 8.71 -10.04
C ASN A 158 -6.35 9.94 -9.14
N PHE A 159 -5.78 9.78 -7.94
CA PHE A 159 -5.46 10.91 -7.07
C PHE A 159 -4.44 11.84 -7.73
N ALA A 160 -3.37 11.29 -8.29
CA ALA A 160 -2.37 12.10 -9.01
C ALA A 160 -2.97 12.83 -10.22
N MET A 161 -3.90 12.21 -10.95
CA MET A 161 -4.61 12.86 -12.06
C MET A 161 -5.48 14.03 -11.56
N LYS A 162 -6.18 13.87 -10.44
CA LYS A 162 -7.02 14.91 -9.85
C LYS A 162 -6.21 16.03 -9.17
N GLU A 163 -5.07 15.71 -8.57
CA GLU A 163 -4.14 16.68 -7.97
C GLU A 163 -3.32 17.44 -9.04
N GLY A 164 -2.87 16.72 -10.07
CA GLY A 164 -2.03 17.22 -11.16
C GLY A 164 -2.68 18.25 -12.07
N GLN A 165 -4.01 18.38 -12.06
CA GLN A 165 -4.73 19.48 -12.72
C GLN A 165 -4.31 20.87 -12.20
N LYS A 166 -3.57 20.95 -11.09
CA LYS A 166 -3.07 22.20 -10.49
C LYS A 166 -1.55 22.44 -10.63
N GLY A 167 -0.84 21.59 -11.39
CA GLY A 167 0.50 21.89 -11.92
C GLY A 167 1.70 21.65 -10.99
N GLY A 168 2.19 20.41 -10.88
CA GLY A 168 3.51 20.20 -10.26
C GLY A 168 4.07 18.78 -10.16
N VAL A 169 3.24 17.73 -10.23
CA VAL A 169 3.69 16.33 -10.11
C VAL A 169 3.08 15.51 -11.25
N PHE A 170 3.93 14.93 -12.10
CA PHE A 170 3.50 14.10 -13.23
C PHE A 170 3.54 12.63 -12.81
N TYR A 171 2.37 12.00 -12.71
CA TYR A 171 2.28 10.54 -12.60
C TYR A 171 2.49 9.94 -13.98
N THR A 172 3.51 9.08 -14.13
CA THR A 172 3.74 8.32 -15.35
C THR A 172 2.73 7.17 -15.41
N PRO A 173 1.82 7.12 -16.39
CA PRO A 173 0.84 6.04 -16.50
C PRO A 173 1.54 4.67 -16.54
N THR A 174 0.95 3.68 -15.87
CA THR A 174 1.50 2.32 -15.74
C THR A 174 1.86 1.70 -17.09
N SER A 175 1.11 1.99 -18.16
CA SER A 175 1.41 1.51 -19.52
C SER A 175 2.73 2.03 -20.07
N ILE A 176 3.08 3.29 -19.78
CA ILE A 176 4.35 3.90 -20.21
C ILE A 176 5.50 3.34 -19.37
N VAL A 177 5.31 3.24 -18.06
CA VAL A 177 6.31 2.64 -17.16
C VAL A 177 6.62 1.21 -17.59
N ARG A 178 5.59 0.39 -17.81
CA ARG A 178 5.74 -0.99 -18.26
C ARG A 178 6.46 -1.07 -19.59
N LEU A 179 6.11 -0.23 -20.56
CA LEU A 179 6.82 -0.18 -21.85
C LEU A 179 8.32 0.10 -21.66
N ILE A 180 8.69 1.05 -20.80
CA ILE A 180 10.09 1.39 -20.53
C ILE A 180 10.81 0.20 -19.89
N VAL A 181 10.20 -0.45 -18.90
CA VAL A 181 10.78 -1.62 -18.22
C VAL A 181 10.99 -2.77 -19.20
N GLU A 182 10.01 -3.07 -20.05
CA GLU A 182 10.11 -4.14 -21.05
C GLU A 182 11.18 -3.85 -22.13
N ILE A 183 11.51 -2.58 -22.38
CA ILE A 183 12.62 -2.20 -23.27
C ILE A 183 13.98 -2.34 -22.57
N ILE A 184 14.05 -1.99 -21.28
CA ILE A 184 15.30 -2.05 -20.49
C ILE A 184 15.68 -3.49 -20.15
N GLU A 185 14.68 -4.34 -19.93
CA GLU A 185 14.81 -5.73 -19.50
C GLU A 185 15.70 -5.91 -18.24
N PRO A 186 15.35 -5.29 -17.09
CA PRO A 186 16.20 -5.31 -15.91
C PRO A 186 16.11 -6.66 -15.18
N TYR A 187 16.80 -7.68 -15.68
CA TYR A 187 16.79 -9.02 -15.06
C TYR A 187 17.53 -9.10 -13.73
N HIS A 188 18.57 -8.28 -13.53
CA HIS A 188 19.40 -8.26 -12.32
C HIS A 188 20.17 -6.94 -12.21
N GLY A 189 20.67 -6.63 -11.01
CA GLY A 189 21.57 -5.51 -10.77
C GLY A 189 20.90 -4.32 -10.09
N ARG A 190 21.39 -3.10 -10.39
CA ARG A 190 20.96 -1.87 -9.70
C ARG A 190 20.14 -1.00 -10.63
N ILE A 191 18.92 -0.68 -10.22
CA ILE A 191 18.02 0.26 -10.91
C ILE A 191 18.11 1.60 -10.18
N TYR A 192 18.34 2.67 -10.93
CA TYR A 192 18.41 4.02 -10.39
C TYR A 192 17.41 4.93 -11.11
N ASP A 193 16.55 5.59 -10.34
CA ASP A 193 15.62 6.61 -10.85
C ASP A 193 15.82 7.93 -10.07
N PRO A 194 16.40 8.97 -10.70
CA PRO A 194 16.69 10.26 -10.03
C PRO A 194 15.44 11.11 -9.77
N ALA A 195 14.26 10.69 -10.24
CA ALA A 195 12.98 11.37 -10.02
C ALA A 195 11.86 10.31 -9.91
N CYS A 196 12.00 9.42 -8.93
CA CYS A 196 11.24 8.18 -8.87
C CYS A 196 9.74 8.36 -8.61
N GLY A 197 9.30 9.57 -8.21
CA GLY A 197 7.91 9.84 -7.88
C GLY A 197 7.41 8.84 -6.84
N SER A 198 6.27 8.21 -7.12
CA SER A 198 5.66 7.18 -6.30
C SER A 198 6.26 5.77 -6.47
N ALA A 199 7.47 5.66 -7.00
CA ALA A 199 8.20 4.41 -7.22
C ALA A 199 7.57 3.43 -8.25
N GLY A 200 6.73 3.92 -9.17
CA GLY A 200 6.11 3.08 -10.19
C GLY A 200 7.10 2.29 -11.05
N MET A 201 8.24 2.89 -11.41
CA MET A 201 9.30 2.21 -12.17
C MET A 201 9.86 0.98 -11.45
N PHE A 202 10.05 1.08 -10.13
CA PHE A 202 10.59 0.00 -9.30
C PHE A 202 9.59 -1.15 -9.16
N VAL A 203 8.32 -0.82 -8.92
CA VAL A 203 7.24 -1.81 -8.87
C VAL A 203 7.18 -2.61 -10.17
N GLN A 204 7.11 -1.93 -11.32
CA GLN A 204 7.02 -2.60 -12.62
C GLN A 204 8.29 -3.39 -12.97
N SER A 205 9.47 -2.95 -12.51
CA SER A 205 10.71 -3.71 -12.66
C SER A 205 10.69 -5.02 -11.87
N GLY A 206 10.19 -4.99 -10.63
CA GLY A 206 9.98 -6.21 -9.84
C GLY A 206 8.98 -7.17 -10.49
N GLU A 207 7.87 -6.64 -11.01
CA GLU A 207 6.88 -7.43 -11.75
C GLU A 207 7.44 -8.04 -13.05
N PHE A 208 8.26 -7.30 -13.79
CA PHE A 208 8.95 -7.81 -14.98
C PHE A 208 9.80 -9.04 -14.65
N VAL A 209 10.60 -8.97 -13.58
CA VAL A 209 11.47 -10.08 -13.16
C VAL A 209 10.64 -11.30 -12.74
N LYS A 210 9.57 -11.09 -11.96
CA LYS A 210 8.64 -12.18 -11.57
C LYS A 210 8.01 -12.84 -12.80
N ALA A 211 7.59 -12.06 -13.79
CA ALA A 211 6.96 -12.56 -15.02
C ALA A 211 7.93 -13.36 -15.92
N HIS A 212 9.22 -13.04 -15.88
CA HIS A 212 10.26 -13.67 -16.71
C HIS A 212 11.11 -14.71 -15.94
N ALA A 213 10.54 -15.29 -14.87
CA ALA A 213 11.15 -16.36 -14.06
C ALA A 213 12.51 -16.00 -13.40
N GLY A 214 12.79 -14.71 -13.20
CA GLY A 214 13.86 -14.26 -12.32
C GLY A 214 13.38 -14.13 -10.87
N ARG A 215 14.28 -13.80 -9.94
CA ARG A 215 13.93 -13.49 -8.55
C ARG A 215 14.01 -11.99 -8.34
N ALA A 216 12.97 -11.40 -7.76
CA ALA A 216 12.94 -9.96 -7.49
C ALA A 216 14.12 -9.49 -6.61
N ASP A 217 14.63 -10.37 -5.74
CA ASP A 217 15.82 -10.15 -4.89
C ASP A 217 17.13 -9.95 -5.68
N ASP A 218 17.14 -10.31 -6.97
CA ASP A 218 18.30 -10.07 -7.84
C ASP A 218 18.38 -8.58 -8.28
N LEU A 219 17.40 -7.74 -7.90
CA LEU A 219 17.37 -6.29 -8.13
C LEU A 219 17.56 -5.49 -6.83
N SER A 220 18.33 -4.40 -6.93
CA SER A 220 18.38 -3.35 -5.91
C SER A 220 17.92 -2.04 -6.52
N VAL A 221 17.04 -1.31 -5.82
CA VAL A 221 16.41 -0.08 -6.33
C VAL A 221 16.90 1.15 -5.58
N PHE A 222 17.21 2.22 -6.29
CA PHE A 222 17.71 3.48 -5.73
C PHE A 222 16.93 4.64 -6.34
N GLY A 223 16.24 5.41 -5.50
CA GLY A 223 15.37 6.50 -5.94
C GLY A 223 15.66 7.82 -5.25
N ILE A 224 15.48 8.92 -5.97
CA ILE A 224 15.43 10.26 -5.38
C ILE A 224 14.06 10.87 -5.73
N GLU A 225 13.42 11.48 -4.73
CA GLU A 225 12.21 12.27 -4.90
C GLU A 225 12.34 13.54 -4.04
N LYS A 226 11.94 14.69 -4.61
CA LYS A 226 12.06 16.00 -3.98
C LYS A 226 10.92 16.29 -3.00
N ASP A 227 9.73 15.76 -3.26
CA ASP A 227 8.54 16.00 -2.47
C ASP A 227 8.39 14.96 -1.35
N ALA A 228 8.42 15.43 -0.10
CA ALA A 228 8.38 14.56 1.07
C ALA A 228 7.09 13.74 1.16
N THR A 229 5.96 14.26 0.65
CA THR A 229 4.69 13.51 0.62
C THR A 229 4.78 12.36 -0.38
N THR A 230 5.35 12.62 -1.56
CA THR A 230 5.54 11.64 -2.62
C THR A 230 6.54 10.56 -2.20
N VAL A 231 7.57 10.90 -1.41
CA VAL A 231 8.48 9.91 -0.79
C VAL A 231 7.70 8.92 0.09
N LYS A 232 6.73 9.38 0.88
CA LYS A 232 5.90 8.50 1.71
C LYS A 232 5.05 7.56 0.85
N LEU A 233 4.45 8.09 -0.21
CA LEU A 233 3.69 7.29 -1.18
C LEU A 233 4.56 6.23 -1.85
N ALA A 234 5.79 6.58 -2.24
CA ALA A 234 6.76 5.67 -2.82
C ALA A 234 7.11 4.51 -1.87
N LYS A 235 7.42 4.83 -0.61
CA LYS A 235 7.72 3.82 0.41
C LYS A 235 6.55 2.87 0.68
N MET A 236 5.33 3.41 0.81
CA MET A 236 4.13 2.57 0.93
C MET A 236 3.92 1.71 -0.31
N ASN A 237 4.12 2.26 -1.52
CA ASN A 237 3.95 1.51 -2.76
C ASN A 237 4.94 0.34 -2.89
N LEU A 238 6.21 0.57 -2.53
CA LEU A 238 7.23 -0.48 -2.48
C LEU A 238 6.88 -1.56 -1.44
N ALA A 239 6.38 -1.16 -0.27
CA ALA A 239 5.93 -2.09 0.77
C ALA A 239 4.73 -2.94 0.34
N VAL A 240 3.77 -2.34 -0.38
CA VAL A 240 2.68 -3.10 -1.01
C VAL A 240 3.26 -4.14 -1.97
N HIS A 241 4.20 -3.77 -2.84
CA HIS A 241 4.71 -4.71 -3.85
C HIS A 241 5.79 -5.68 -3.34
N GLY A 242 6.10 -5.65 -2.03
CA GLY A 242 7.13 -6.51 -1.42
C GLY A 242 8.55 -6.16 -1.89
N CYS A 243 8.79 -4.91 -2.27
CA CYS A 243 10.07 -4.41 -2.77
C CYS A 243 10.87 -3.66 -1.69
N THR A 244 10.65 -3.96 -0.40
CA THR A 244 11.23 -3.22 0.75
C THR A 244 12.63 -3.68 1.17
N HIS A 245 13.35 -4.42 0.34
CA HIS A 245 14.67 -4.96 0.73
C HIS A 245 15.75 -4.43 -0.21
N SER A 246 16.47 -3.41 0.26
CA SER A 246 17.81 -3.02 -0.21
C SER A 246 18.52 -2.17 0.83
#